data_AF-A0A0R3QY80-F1
#
_entry.id   AF-A0A0R3QY80-F1
#
_cell.length_a   1.000
_cell.length_b   1.000
_cell.length_c   1.000
_cell.angle_alpha   90.00
_cell.angle_beta   90.00
_cell.angle_gamma   90.00
#
_symmetry.space_group_name_H-M   'P 1'
#
loop_
_entity.id
_entity.type
_entity.pdbx_description
1 polymer ?
#
loop_
_entity_poly.entity_id
_entity_poly.type
_entity_poly.pdbx_seq_one_letter_code
_entity_poly.pdbx_strand_id
1 'polypeptide(L)'
;MTTTLQLPTTSSAISMHYSTEIRFLFVSMESNTYVLHFNGTEFEEAKSLPFDFPLMNWCECAGVFAALSHPSSAYVVFLYPYGNTLYTQTKTLTDPATTQCMLLGSDCVSQFLIQILTDQNVQLFRSCWLMEPDFWVKDVERSVLETEVKPCTIMEDEIPESDMVTVFEQCRPIQKLEFYSKALEQVYDTVELTKRITTSGMSAVCLKQKEFEVVVKNLDWNCVICALRIEVTPDKCPTSVTVFGKKINLQTKTPRMFDVRLTRKQSINCNNEVTLNFICNNVPAQIWSIKVFGKTKKDFGFPTASYRFNQIITLPEQLVASFISTCYRLHYCTKRKRMDWLLSVALNFTAPDFEHVTVNHRALILLRHLSPTTSSFLEQKDAALFSSLSNHRKAGTLQLSLFNAFATQLKVITLHRVTSFHQLIKKR
;
A
#
# COMPACT_ATOMS: atom_id res chain seq x y z
N MET A 1 -28.69 13.33 -31.74
CA MET A 1 -28.05 13.98 -32.89
C MET A 1 -26.65 13.43 -33.00
N THR A 2 -26.22 13.02 -34.19
CA THR A 2 -24.88 12.51 -34.46
C THR A 2 -24.07 13.66 -35.04
N THR A 3 -23.09 14.17 -34.30
CA THR A 3 -22.24 15.28 -34.76
C THR A 3 -20.99 14.69 -35.40
N THR A 4 -20.79 14.95 -36.70
CA THR A 4 -19.62 14.47 -37.44
C THR A 4 -18.55 15.56 -37.42
N LEU A 5 -17.37 15.21 -36.90
CA LEU A 5 -16.21 16.10 -36.83
C LEU A 5 -15.17 15.66 -37.87
N GLN A 6 -14.69 16.60 -38.70
CA GLN A 6 -13.60 16.32 -39.65
C GLN A 6 -12.25 16.65 -39.01
N LEU A 7 -11.33 15.69 -39.04
CA LEU A 7 -9.95 15.87 -38.60
C LEU A 7 -9.05 16.24 -39.79
N PRO A 8 -7.90 16.91 -39.56
CA PRO A 8 -7.04 17.42 -40.64
C PRO A 8 -6.42 16.33 -41.53
N THR A 9 -6.36 15.08 -41.08
CA THR A 9 -5.70 13.97 -41.78
C THR A 9 -6.54 12.70 -41.78
N THR A 10 -6.58 12.00 -42.92
CA THR A 10 -7.17 10.66 -43.07
C THR A 10 -6.12 9.58 -42.83
N SER A 11 -5.72 9.38 -41.57
CA SER A 11 -4.87 8.26 -41.16
C SER A 11 -5.60 7.38 -40.15
N SER A 12 -5.08 6.18 -39.86
CA SER A 12 -5.72 5.30 -38.91
C SER A 12 -5.69 5.91 -37.49
N ALA A 13 -6.77 5.71 -36.73
CA ALA A 13 -6.87 6.18 -35.35
C ALA A 13 -6.21 5.16 -34.41
N ILE A 14 -5.34 5.66 -33.53
CA ILE A 14 -4.61 4.84 -32.55
C ILE A 14 -5.31 4.85 -31.21
N SER A 15 -5.70 6.03 -30.73
CA SER A 15 -6.38 6.17 -29.45
C SER A 15 -7.16 7.47 -29.37
N MET A 16 -8.08 7.54 -28.41
CA MET A 16 -8.88 8.73 -28.14
C MET A 16 -9.13 8.83 -26.64
N HIS A 17 -9.12 10.05 -26.11
CA HIS A 17 -9.47 10.34 -24.72
C HIS A 17 -10.34 11.59 -24.64
N TYR A 18 -11.49 11.50 -23.98
CA TYR A 18 -12.35 12.65 -23.74
C TYR A 18 -12.46 12.89 -22.24
N SER A 19 -12.08 14.09 -21.79
CA SER A 19 -12.34 14.55 -20.44
C SER A 19 -13.70 15.23 -20.37
N THR A 20 -14.58 14.72 -19.52
CA THR A 20 -15.86 15.38 -19.23
C THR A 20 -15.69 16.59 -18.31
N GLU A 21 -14.64 16.62 -17.49
CA GLU A 21 -14.39 17.67 -16.50
C GLU A 21 -13.92 18.95 -17.16
N ILE A 22 -12.93 18.84 -18.04
CA ILE A 22 -12.34 19.99 -18.74
C ILE A 22 -12.76 20.10 -20.20
N ARG A 23 -13.56 19.15 -20.70
CA ARG A 23 -14.16 19.17 -22.04
C ARG A 23 -13.15 19.14 -23.19
N PHE A 24 -11.99 18.53 -22.96
CA PHE A 24 -11.00 18.30 -24.01
C PHE A 24 -11.15 16.90 -24.60
N LEU A 25 -11.09 16.83 -25.92
CA LEU A 25 -11.00 15.61 -26.71
C LEU A 25 -9.59 15.52 -27.31
N PHE A 26 -8.87 14.47 -26.94
CA PHE A 26 -7.60 14.10 -27.53
C PHE A 26 -7.83 12.97 -28.53
N VAL A 27 -7.34 13.13 -29.76
CA VAL A 27 -7.43 12.14 -30.81
C VAL A 27 -6.04 11.87 -31.34
N SER A 28 -5.51 10.68 -31.04
CA SER A 28 -4.24 10.23 -31.55
C SER A 28 -4.43 9.42 -32.82
N MET A 29 -3.82 9.88 -33.90
CA MET A 29 -3.80 9.23 -35.20
C MET A 29 -2.37 8.77 -35.51
N GLU A 30 -2.17 7.86 -36.47
CA GLU A 30 -0.82 7.42 -36.89
C GLU A 30 0.12 8.57 -37.23
N SER A 31 -0.40 9.65 -37.82
CA SER A 31 0.40 10.79 -38.25
C SER A 31 0.68 11.80 -37.14
N ASN A 32 -0.29 12.06 -36.25
CA ASN A 32 -0.19 13.09 -35.21
C ASN A 32 -1.27 12.92 -34.13
N THR A 33 -1.08 13.57 -32.98
CA THR A 33 -2.10 13.72 -31.95
C THR A 33 -2.73 15.11 -32.01
N TYR A 34 -4.06 15.16 -32.02
CA TYR A 34 -4.84 16.39 -32.04
C TYR A 34 -5.58 16.59 -30.71
N VAL A 35 -5.80 17.85 -30.36
CA VAL A 35 -6.62 18.27 -29.23
C VAL A 35 -7.74 19.18 -29.72
N LEU A 36 -8.94 18.95 -29.21
CA LEU A 36 -10.14 19.75 -29.46
C LEU A 36 -10.79 20.13 -28.14
N HIS A 37 -11.27 21.36 -28.03
CA HIS A 37 -12.01 21.84 -26.86
C HIS A 37 -13.50 21.88 -27.18
N PHE A 38 -14.35 21.36 -26.28
CA PHE A 38 -15.80 21.42 -26.42
C PHE A 38 -16.36 22.60 -25.62
N ASN A 39 -16.85 23.60 -26.33
CA ASN A 39 -17.34 24.84 -25.73
C ASN A 39 -18.73 24.70 -25.06
N GLY A 40 -19.39 23.55 -25.20
CA GLY A 40 -20.74 23.28 -24.69
C GLY A 40 -21.79 23.05 -25.78
N THR A 41 -21.53 23.51 -27.00
CA THR A 41 -22.40 23.30 -28.16
C THR A 41 -21.69 22.50 -29.26
N GLU A 42 -20.42 22.78 -29.52
CA GLU A 42 -19.62 22.13 -30.57
C GLU A 42 -18.15 22.02 -30.17
N PHE A 43 -17.39 21.22 -30.94
CA PHE A 43 -15.94 21.15 -30.81
C PHE A 43 -15.30 22.29 -31.60
N GLU A 44 -14.34 22.96 -30.97
CA GLU A 44 -13.46 23.92 -31.63
C GLU A 44 -12.51 23.25 -32.63
N GLU A 45 -11.79 24.07 -33.40
CA GLU A 45 -10.82 23.59 -34.39
C GLU A 45 -9.75 22.68 -33.77
N ALA A 46 -9.43 21.59 -34.47
CA ALA A 46 -8.43 20.63 -34.04
C ALA A 46 -7.02 21.23 -34.11
N LYS A 47 -6.33 21.28 -32.97
CA LYS A 47 -4.95 21.73 -32.88
C LYS A 47 -4.02 20.52 -32.75
N SER A 48 -2.94 20.49 -33.54
CA SER A 48 -1.93 19.44 -33.41
C SER A 48 -1.06 19.66 -32.17
N LEU A 49 -0.69 18.58 -31.51
CA LEU A 49 0.29 18.58 -30.43
C LEU A 49 1.70 18.42 -31.01
N PRO A 50 2.72 18.99 -30.35
CA PRO A 50 4.09 19.01 -30.86
C PRO A 50 4.84 17.70 -30.55
N PHE A 51 4.28 16.56 -30.97
CA PHE A 51 4.90 15.24 -30.77
C PHE A 51 5.10 14.54 -32.10
N ASP A 52 6.27 13.93 -32.29
CA ASP A 52 6.60 13.14 -33.48
C ASP A 52 6.04 11.71 -33.43
N PHE A 53 5.26 11.41 -32.40
CA PHE A 53 4.68 10.08 -32.17
C PHE A 53 3.23 10.18 -31.67
N PRO A 54 2.41 9.18 -32.01
CA PRO A 54 1.07 9.04 -31.45
C PRO A 54 1.09 8.71 -29.96
N LEU A 55 0.00 9.03 -29.28
CA LEU A 55 -0.22 8.76 -27.86
C LEU A 55 -1.24 7.65 -27.65
N MET A 56 -1.09 6.89 -26.56
CA MET A 56 -2.00 5.83 -26.15
C MET A 56 -2.03 5.68 -24.61
N ASN A 57 -2.86 4.79 -24.09
CA ASN A 57 -2.97 4.48 -22.66
C ASN A 57 -3.22 5.73 -21.78
N TRP A 58 -4.17 6.55 -22.15
CA TRP A 58 -4.48 7.80 -21.44
C TRP A 58 -4.90 7.57 -19.99
N CYS A 59 -4.45 8.48 -19.12
CA CYS A 59 -4.84 8.58 -17.72
C CYS A 59 -5.14 10.02 -17.38
N GLU A 60 -6.14 10.23 -16.55
CA GLU A 60 -6.56 11.57 -16.12
C GLU A 60 -6.79 11.58 -14.61
N CYS A 61 -6.35 12.65 -13.96
CA CYS A 61 -6.62 12.90 -12.55
C CYS A 61 -6.54 14.38 -12.24
N ALA A 62 -7.63 14.96 -11.71
CA ALA A 62 -7.71 16.36 -11.30
C ALA A 62 -7.23 17.33 -12.40
N GLY A 63 -7.70 17.14 -13.64
CA GLY A 63 -7.36 17.99 -14.78
C GLY A 63 -5.95 17.83 -15.35
N VAL A 64 -5.14 16.89 -14.85
CA VAL A 64 -3.86 16.50 -15.45
C VAL A 64 -4.05 15.24 -16.26
N PHE A 65 -3.31 15.12 -17.36
CA PHE A 65 -3.30 13.96 -18.26
C PHE A 65 -1.92 13.34 -18.33
N ALA A 66 -1.89 12.02 -18.49
CA ALA A 66 -0.69 11.28 -18.85
C ALA A 66 -1.02 10.32 -19.99
N ALA A 67 -0.12 10.17 -20.96
CA ALA A 67 -0.23 9.23 -22.07
C ALA A 67 1.13 8.63 -22.40
N LEU A 68 1.16 7.45 -23.02
CA LEU A 68 2.38 6.79 -23.48
C LEU A 68 2.56 6.98 -24.98
N SER A 69 3.79 7.09 -25.43
CA SER A 69 4.13 7.08 -26.85
C SER A 69 3.80 5.75 -27.50
N HIS A 70 3.18 5.74 -28.68
CA HIS A 70 2.98 4.56 -29.50
C HIS A 70 4.00 4.52 -30.66
N PRO A 71 4.52 3.34 -31.06
CA PRO A 71 4.25 2.00 -30.51
C PRO A 71 5.18 1.60 -29.35
N SER A 72 6.27 2.35 -29.12
CA SER A 72 7.36 1.91 -28.25
C SER A 72 7.05 1.95 -26.76
N SER A 73 6.05 2.73 -26.33
CA SER A 73 5.79 3.05 -24.91
C SER A 73 7.03 3.51 -24.14
N ALA A 74 8.00 4.08 -24.85
CA ALA A 74 9.29 4.50 -24.31
C ALA A 74 9.25 5.92 -23.72
N TYR A 75 8.23 6.71 -24.05
CA TYR A 75 8.02 8.04 -23.51
C TYR A 75 6.68 8.13 -22.80
N VAL A 76 6.68 8.82 -21.66
CA VAL A 76 5.45 9.31 -21.02
C VAL A 76 5.30 10.80 -21.32
N VAL A 77 4.11 11.19 -21.73
CA VAL A 77 3.72 12.57 -21.99
C VAL A 77 2.72 13.01 -20.95
N PHE A 78 3.05 14.09 -20.24
CA PHE A 78 2.16 14.79 -19.34
C PHE A 78 1.55 15.98 -20.05
N LEU A 79 0.24 16.18 -19.89
CA LEU A 79 -0.46 17.33 -20.41
C LEU A 79 -1.28 17.97 -19.30
N TYR A 80 -1.25 19.29 -19.22
CA TYR A 80 -2.11 20.01 -18.30
C TYR A 80 -2.59 21.33 -18.94
N PRO A 81 -3.91 21.49 -19.12
CA PRO A 81 -4.50 22.70 -19.65
C PRO A 81 -4.66 23.73 -18.54
N TYR A 82 -4.22 24.95 -18.80
CA TYR A 82 -4.42 26.10 -17.93
C TYR A 82 -4.81 27.32 -18.74
N GLY A 83 -6.02 27.83 -18.51
CA GLY A 83 -6.61 28.85 -19.36
C GLY A 83 -6.73 28.37 -20.80
N ASN A 84 -6.18 29.13 -21.75
CA ASN A 84 -6.18 28.80 -23.18
C ASN A 84 -4.90 28.08 -23.64
N THR A 85 -4.00 27.74 -22.72
CA THR A 85 -2.71 27.13 -23.03
C THR A 85 -2.71 25.68 -22.54
N LEU A 86 -2.42 24.76 -23.47
CA LEU A 86 -2.13 23.38 -23.12
C LEU A 86 -0.62 23.24 -23.01
N TYR A 87 -0.15 22.96 -21.81
CA TYR A 87 1.24 22.71 -21.57
C TYR A 87 1.52 21.21 -21.62
N THR A 88 2.69 20.86 -22.12
CA THR A 88 3.09 19.48 -22.34
C THR A 88 4.51 19.23 -21.88
N GLN A 89 4.76 18.01 -21.44
CA GLN A 89 6.11 17.54 -21.12
C GLN A 89 6.27 16.08 -21.47
N THR A 90 7.45 15.74 -22.00
CA THR A 90 7.82 14.37 -22.34
C THR A 90 8.96 13.91 -21.43
N LYS A 91 8.85 12.69 -20.89
CA LYS A 91 9.92 12.02 -20.14
C LYS A 91 10.22 10.66 -20.75
N THR A 92 11.50 10.38 -20.99
CA THR A 92 11.98 9.07 -21.44
C THR A 92 11.95 8.09 -20.26
N LEU A 93 11.39 6.92 -20.50
CA LEU A 93 11.36 5.80 -19.55
C LEU A 93 12.61 4.94 -19.73
N THR A 94 13.09 4.33 -18.64
CA THR A 94 14.22 3.37 -18.69
C THR A 94 13.82 2.11 -19.43
N ASP A 95 12.58 1.65 -19.18
CA ASP A 95 11.96 0.50 -19.82
C ASP A 95 10.54 0.88 -20.27
N PRO A 96 10.00 0.29 -21.34
CA PRO A 96 8.65 0.58 -21.79
C PRO A 96 7.59 0.25 -20.73
N ALA A 97 6.62 1.13 -20.57
CA ALA A 97 5.47 0.89 -19.70
C ALA A 97 4.41 0.04 -20.41
N THR A 98 3.91 -0.99 -19.72
CA THR A 98 2.82 -1.87 -20.19
C THR A 98 1.44 -1.30 -19.87
N THR A 99 1.31 -0.68 -18.69
CA THR A 99 0.07 -0.04 -18.24
C THR A 99 0.39 1.11 -17.29
N GLN A 100 -0.53 2.05 -17.19
CA GLN A 100 -0.43 3.19 -16.30
C GLN A 100 -1.78 3.56 -15.68
N CYS A 101 -1.74 4.20 -14.51
CA CYS A 101 -2.89 4.72 -13.80
C CYS A 101 -2.50 5.98 -13.04
N MET A 102 -3.39 6.98 -12.98
CA MET A 102 -3.16 8.19 -12.21
C MET A 102 -4.16 8.34 -11.06
N LEU A 103 -3.67 8.72 -9.88
CA LEU A 103 -4.44 8.81 -8.64
C LEU A 103 -4.18 10.13 -7.92
N LEU A 104 -5.21 10.63 -7.24
CA LEU A 104 -5.08 11.79 -6.36
C LEU A 104 -4.60 11.35 -4.98
N GLY A 105 -3.64 12.08 -4.44
CA GLY A 105 -3.15 11.93 -3.09
C GLY A 105 -4.19 12.27 -2.05
N SER A 106 -4.05 11.70 -0.85
CA SER A 106 -4.92 12.02 0.30
C SER A 106 -4.78 13.48 0.77
N ASP A 107 -3.74 14.19 0.33
CA ASP A 107 -3.55 15.62 0.55
C ASP A 107 -4.37 16.48 -0.44
N CYS A 108 -5.05 15.87 -1.40
CA CYS A 108 -5.84 16.52 -2.46
C CYS A 108 -5.03 17.46 -3.38
N VAL A 109 -3.71 17.43 -3.27
CA VAL A 109 -2.78 18.38 -3.92
C VAL A 109 -1.63 17.63 -4.61
N SER A 110 -1.42 16.35 -4.30
CA SER A 110 -0.47 15.51 -5.02
C SER A 110 -1.17 14.64 -6.06
N GLN A 111 -0.62 14.53 -7.26
CA GLN A 111 -1.01 13.47 -8.21
C GLN A 111 0.08 12.42 -8.29
N PHE A 112 -0.34 11.17 -8.40
CA PHE A 112 0.52 10.00 -8.50
C PHE A 112 0.24 9.30 -9.81
N LEU A 113 1.23 9.26 -10.72
CA LEU A 113 1.20 8.36 -11.87
C LEU A 113 1.93 7.07 -11.48
N ILE A 114 1.25 5.94 -11.60
CA ILE A 114 1.78 4.61 -11.33
C ILE A 114 1.85 3.88 -12.66
N GLN A 115 3.01 3.32 -12.99
CA GLN A 115 3.25 2.57 -14.21
C GLN A 115 3.81 1.19 -13.88
N ILE A 116 3.42 0.19 -14.66
CA ILE A 116 4.01 -1.14 -14.63
C ILE A 116 4.87 -1.28 -15.87
N LEU A 117 6.17 -1.43 -15.67
CA LEU A 117 7.15 -1.58 -16.74
C LEU A 117 7.16 -3.01 -17.28
N THR A 118 7.82 -3.20 -18.43
CA THR A 118 7.87 -4.51 -19.11
C THR A 118 8.61 -5.57 -18.30
N ASP A 119 9.54 -5.16 -17.46
CA ASP A 119 10.27 -6.00 -16.50
C ASP A 119 9.46 -6.30 -15.21
N GLN A 120 8.18 -5.91 -15.17
CA GLN A 120 7.27 -6.00 -14.03
C GLN A 120 7.63 -5.09 -12.84
N ASN A 121 8.60 -4.18 -12.99
CA ASN A 121 8.87 -3.17 -11.99
C ASN A 121 7.77 -2.09 -11.99
N VAL A 122 7.50 -1.54 -10.82
CA VAL A 122 6.54 -0.45 -10.64
C VAL A 122 7.30 0.87 -10.58
N GLN A 123 7.00 1.76 -11.53
CA GLN A 123 7.52 3.12 -11.54
C GLN A 123 6.43 4.08 -11.05
N LEU A 124 6.80 5.08 -10.26
CA LEU A 124 5.86 6.04 -9.70
C LEU A 124 6.37 7.47 -9.82
N PHE A 125 5.58 8.32 -10.46
CA PHE A 125 5.79 9.76 -10.51
C PHE A 125 4.84 10.44 -9.53
N ARG A 126 5.34 11.45 -8.80
CA ARG A 126 4.52 12.30 -7.94
C ARG A 126 4.70 13.75 -8.35
N SER A 127 3.60 14.48 -8.44
CA SER A 127 3.56 15.94 -8.44
C SER A 127 2.97 16.50 -7.18
N CYS A 128 3.30 17.75 -6.89
CA CYS A 128 2.62 18.60 -5.94
C CYS A 128 2.30 19.91 -6.66
N TRP A 129 1.04 20.35 -6.61
CA TRP A 129 0.46 21.54 -7.23
C TRP A 129 1.04 22.91 -6.78
N LEU A 130 2.33 22.98 -6.43
CA LEU A 130 2.83 24.10 -5.63
C LEU A 130 3.49 25.26 -6.37
N MET A 131 3.85 25.23 -7.65
CA MET A 131 4.40 26.42 -8.34
C MET A 131 4.32 26.28 -9.87
N GLU A 132 3.74 27.29 -10.56
CA GLU A 132 3.83 27.59 -12.02
C GLU A 132 3.69 26.40 -13.01
N PRO A 133 3.43 26.61 -14.31
CA PRO A 133 3.39 25.51 -15.28
C PRO A 133 4.81 25.04 -15.65
N ASP A 134 5.67 24.83 -14.64
CA ASP A 134 6.88 24.04 -14.79
C ASP A 134 6.46 22.58 -14.64
N PHE A 135 6.28 21.93 -15.78
CA PHE A 135 5.93 20.53 -15.82
C PHE A 135 7.09 19.70 -15.22
N TRP A 136 6.77 19.05 -14.12
CA TRP A 136 7.25 17.78 -13.55
C TRP A 136 8.72 17.34 -13.75
N VAL A 137 9.26 16.78 -12.67
CA VAL A 137 10.58 16.13 -12.54
C VAL A 137 11.78 17.07 -12.56
N LYS A 138 12.08 17.69 -11.40
CA LYS A 138 13.50 17.73 -10.97
C LYS A 138 13.89 16.29 -10.67
N ASP A 139 14.92 15.79 -11.34
CA ASP A 139 15.41 14.40 -11.34
C ASP A 139 15.44 13.73 -9.96
N VAL A 140 14.34 13.10 -9.54
CA VAL A 140 14.34 12.26 -8.33
C VAL A 140 13.52 11.00 -8.58
N GLU A 141 14.22 9.99 -9.09
CA GLU A 141 13.81 8.59 -9.01
C GLU A 141 13.45 8.25 -7.55
N ARG A 142 12.44 7.41 -7.31
CA ARG A 142 12.06 6.98 -5.96
C ARG A 142 11.99 5.46 -5.93
N SER A 143 12.72 4.84 -5.00
CA SER A 143 12.63 3.41 -4.75
C SER A 143 11.51 3.11 -3.76
N VAL A 144 10.68 2.12 -4.10
CA VAL A 144 9.75 1.51 -3.13
C VAL A 144 10.59 0.60 -2.25
N LEU A 145 10.73 0.97 -0.97
CA LEU A 145 11.29 0.08 0.03
C LEU A 145 10.13 -0.51 0.82
N GLU A 146 10.04 -1.84 0.82
CA GLU A 146 9.23 -2.57 1.79
C GLU A 146 9.77 -2.21 3.18
N THR A 147 9.01 -1.40 3.91
CA THR A 147 9.33 -1.12 5.31
C THR A 147 8.73 -2.24 6.12
N GLU A 148 9.46 -2.71 7.13
CA GLU A 148 8.99 -3.73 8.07
C GLU A 148 7.53 -3.51 8.40
N VAL A 149 6.76 -4.57 8.17
CA VAL A 149 5.39 -4.78 8.64
C VAL A 149 5.25 -4.05 9.96
N LYS A 150 4.52 -2.93 10.00
CA LYS A 150 4.13 -2.36 11.29
C LYS A 150 3.54 -3.55 12.04
N PRO A 151 4.10 -3.98 13.18
CA PRO A 151 3.34 -4.84 14.04
C PRO A 151 2.09 -4.01 14.36
N CYS A 152 0.95 -4.38 13.79
CA CYS A 152 -0.33 -4.09 14.43
C CYS A 152 -0.07 -4.43 15.88
N THR A 153 -0.24 -3.43 16.76
CA THR A 153 0.07 -3.49 18.19
C THR A 153 -0.08 -4.93 18.62
N ILE A 154 1.05 -5.61 18.86
CA ILE A 154 1.02 -6.98 19.34
C ILE A 154 0.36 -6.79 20.69
N MET A 155 -0.95 -6.95 20.74
CA MET A 155 -1.59 -7.35 21.97
C MET A 155 -0.94 -8.70 22.19
N GLU A 156 0.07 -8.72 23.05
CA GLU A 156 0.42 -9.95 23.73
C GLU A 156 -0.92 -10.48 24.23
N ASP A 157 -1.27 -11.69 23.80
CA ASP A 157 -2.41 -12.42 24.30
C ASP A 157 -2.13 -12.69 25.80
N GLU A 158 -2.31 -11.67 26.64
CA GLU A 158 -2.67 -11.79 28.05
C GLU A 158 -4.19 -12.04 28.19
N ILE A 159 -4.85 -12.38 27.08
CA ILE A 159 -6.22 -12.90 27.11
C ILE A 159 -6.09 -14.40 27.43
N PRO A 160 -6.74 -14.91 28.49
CA PRO A 160 -6.70 -16.33 28.82
C PRO A 160 -7.10 -17.16 27.59
N GLU A 161 -6.45 -18.32 27.39
CA GLU A 161 -6.71 -19.22 26.26
C GLU A 161 -8.21 -19.32 26.01
N SER A 162 -8.69 -18.66 24.95
CA SER A 162 -10.12 -18.70 24.65
C SER A 162 -10.51 -20.16 24.43
N ASP A 163 -11.52 -20.67 25.13
CA ASP A 163 -11.90 -22.08 25.02
C ASP A 163 -12.16 -22.47 23.56
N MET A 164 -11.88 -23.71 23.17
CA MET A 164 -11.98 -24.19 21.77
C MET A 164 -13.34 -23.83 21.13
N VAL A 165 -14.41 -23.84 21.92
CA VAL A 165 -15.77 -23.41 21.53
C VAL A 165 -15.78 -21.99 20.96
N THR A 166 -15.16 -21.03 21.64
CA THR A 166 -15.10 -19.63 21.21
C THR A 166 -14.36 -19.44 19.88
N VAL A 167 -13.35 -20.27 19.61
CA VAL A 167 -12.57 -20.19 18.36
C VAL A 167 -13.42 -20.64 17.18
N PHE A 168 -14.13 -21.77 17.30
CA PHE A 168 -15.00 -22.25 16.23
C PHE A 168 -16.23 -21.35 16.03
N GLU A 169 -16.77 -20.72 17.08
CA GLU A 169 -17.86 -19.74 16.94
C GLU A 169 -17.42 -18.46 16.22
N GLN A 170 -16.18 -18.03 16.41
CA GLN A 170 -15.63 -16.86 15.73
C GLN A 170 -15.09 -17.14 14.32
N CYS A 171 -15.01 -18.40 13.90
CA CYS A 171 -14.47 -18.79 12.60
C CYS A 171 -15.57 -19.31 11.68
N ARG A 172 -15.39 -19.09 10.38
CA ARG A 172 -16.28 -19.63 9.34
C ARG A 172 -15.63 -20.84 8.65
N PRO A 173 -16.40 -21.84 8.21
CA PRO A 173 -15.87 -22.92 7.40
C PRO A 173 -15.34 -22.37 6.06
N ILE A 174 -14.13 -22.75 5.69
CA ILE A 174 -13.53 -22.40 4.39
C ILE A 174 -14.04 -23.41 3.36
N GLN A 175 -14.63 -22.90 2.27
CA GLN A 175 -15.21 -23.75 1.22
C GLN A 175 -14.23 -24.05 0.08
N LYS A 176 -13.38 -23.08 -0.29
CA LYS A 176 -12.42 -23.22 -1.39
C LYS A 176 -11.13 -23.87 -0.88
N LEU A 177 -11.16 -25.19 -0.76
CA LEU A 177 -10.05 -26.01 -0.28
C LEU A 177 -9.62 -27.02 -1.33
N GLU A 178 -8.35 -27.37 -1.30
CA GLU A 178 -7.75 -28.43 -2.10
C GLU A 178 -6.95 -29.35 -1.17
N PHE A 179 -7.14 -30.65 -1.29
CA PHE A 179 -6.43 -31.68 -0.51
C PHE A 179 -5.59 -32.53 -1.45
N TYR A 180 -4.29 -32.65 -1.13
CA TYR A 180 -3.38 -33.52 -1.86
C TYR A 180 -2.51 -34.34 -0.90
N SER A 181 -2.01 -35.46 -1.39
CA SER A 181 -1.14 -36.38 -0.65
C SER A 181 -0.30 -37.16 -1.65
N LYS A 182 1.02 -37.08 -1.53
CA LYS A 182 1.94 -37.87 -2.37
C LYS A 182 1.84 -39.36 -2.02
N ALA A 183 1.61 -39.66 -0.75
CA ALA A 183 1.38 -41.02 -0.27
C ALA A 183 0.13 -41.69 -0.86
N LEU A 184 -0.94 -40.91 -1.11
CA LEU A 184 -2.22 -41.40 -1.62
C LEU A 184 -2.42 -41.17 -3.12
N GLU A 185 -1.47 -40.52 -3.80
CA GLU A 185 -1.55 -40.13 -5.22
C GLU A 185 -1.80 -41.32 -6.17
N GLN A 186 -1.32 -42.52 -5.82
CA GLN A 186 -1.57 -43.74 -6.60
C GLN A 186 -3.04 -44.22 -6.56
N VAL A 187 -3.82 -43.76 -5.58
CA VAL A 187 -5.20 -44.20 -5.32
C VAL A 187 -6.19 -43.07 -5.60
N TYR A 188 -5.84 -41.84 -5.21
CA TYR A 188 -6.66 -40.65 -5.37
C TYR A 188 -5.83 -39.54 -6.00
N ASP A 189 -6.34 -38.95 -7.07
CA ASP A 189 -5.87 -37.64 -7.50
C ASP A 189 -6.35 -36.54 -6.53
N THR A 190 -5.87 -35.32 -6.72
CA THR A 190 -6.21 -34.16 -5.88
C THR A 190 -7.72 -33.88 -5.84
N VAL A 191 -8.43 -34.08 -6.95
CA VAL A 191 -9.86 -33.78 -7.08
C VAL A 191 -10.69 -34.81 -6.31
N GLU A 192 -10.40 -36.09 -6.49
CA GLU A 192 -11.08 -37.20 -5.83
C GLU A 192 -10.75 -37.22 -4.32
N LEU A 193 -9.51 -36.94 -3.92
CA LEU A 193 -9.13 -36.85 -2.51
C LEU A 193 -9.89 -35.71 -1.82
N THR A 194 -9.92 -34.53 -2.45
CA THR A 194 -10.70 -33.38 -1.96
C THR A 194 -12.16 -33.76 -1.79
N LYS A 195 -12.77 -34.35 -2.83
CA LYS A 195 -14.18 -34.76 -2.81
C LYS A 195 -14.47 -35.74 -1.69
N ARG A 196 -13.62 -36.74 -1.47
CA ARG A 196 -13.78 -37.76 -0.41
C ARG A 196 -13.72 -37.17 0.99
N ILE A 197 -12.83 -36.21 1.22
CA ILE A 197 -12.61 -35.60 2.53
C ILE A 197 -13.69 -34.56 2.86
N THR A 198 -14.22 -33.85 1.87
CA THR A 198 -15.21 -32.78 2.09
C THR A 198 -16.65 -33.27 2.05
N THR A 199 -16.94 -34.35 1.33
CA THR A 199 -18.31 -34.85 1.15
C THR A 199 -18.69 -35.83 2.25
N SER A 200 -19.80 -35.55 2.92
CA SER A 200 -20.36 -36.45 3.93
C SER A 200 -20.63 -37.85 3.36
N GLY A 201 -20.24 -38.90 4.08
CA GLY A 201 -20.45 -40.29 3.68
C GLY A 201 -19.33 -40.91 2.85
N MET A 202 -18.30 -40.15 2.48
CA MET A 202 -17.07 -40.68 1.88
C MET A 202 -15.91 -40.66 2.88
N SER A 203 -14.88 -41.47 2.61
CA SER A 203 -13.64 -41.47 3.37
C SER A 203 -12.44 -41.66 2.44
N ALA A 204 -11.31 -41.10 2.86
CA ALA A 204 -10.01 -41.35 2.28
C ALA A 204 -9.34 -42.53 3.02
N VAL A 205 -8.85 -43.51 2.27
CA VAL A 205 -8.27 -44.74 2.84
C VAL A 205 -6.80 -44.88 2.43
N CYS A 206 -5.91 -44.99 3.43
CA CYS A 206 -4.54 -45.41 3.21
C CYS A 206 -4.45 -46.94 3.28
N LEU A 207 -3.88 -47.57 2.23
CA LEU A 207 -3.80 -49.03 2.09
C LEU A 207 -2.38 -49.60 2.22
N LYS A 208 -1.34 -48.76 2.18
CA LYS A 208 0.06 -49.25 2.06
C LYS A 208 1.02 -48.69 3.10
N GLN A 209 0.86 -47.44 3.52
CA GLN A 209 1.88 -46.74 4.30
C GLN A 209 1.48 -46.62 5.77
N LYS A 210 2.45 -46.85 6.66
CA LYS A 210 2.28 -46.64 8.12
C LYS A 210 2.31 -45.17 8.51
N GLU A 211 2.86 -44.33 7.65
CA GLU A 211 2.84 -42.89 7.80
C GLU A 211 2.44 -42.28 6.46
N PHE A 212 1.54 -41.31 6.47
CA PHE A 212 1.15 -40.59 5.26
C PHE A 212 0.74 -39.16 5.61
N GLU A 213 1.00 -38.25 4.69
CA GLU A 213 0.62 -36.84 4.80
C GLU A 213 -0.66 -36.54 4.04
N VAL A 214 -1.46 -35.63 4.58
CA VAL A 214 -2.52 -34.94 3.83
C VAL A 214 -2.24 -33.45 3.95
N VAL A 215 -2.01 -32.81 2.81
CA VAL A 215 -1.80 -31.38 2.74
C VAL A 215 -3.10 -30.69 2.38
N VAL A 216 -3.45 -29.67 3.16
CA VAL A 216 -4.65 -28.87 2.98
C VAL A 216 -4.24 -27.49 2.50
N LYS A 217 -4.66 -27.13 1.29
CA LYS A 217 -4.38 -25.83 0.67
C LYS A 217 -5.64 -24.98 0.62
N ASN A 218 -5.58 -23.80 1.21
CA ASN A 218 -6.62 -22.79 1.14
C ASN A 218 -6.50 -22.00 -0.16
N LEU A 219 -7.54 -22.09 -1.00
CA LEU A 219 -7.63 -21.35 -2.26
C LEU A 219 -8.38 -20.01 -2.11
N ASP A 220 -8.90 -19.69 -0.93
CA ASP A 220 -9.47 -18.38 -0.63
C ASP A 220 -8.39 -17.43 -0.07
N TRP A 221 -7.90 -16.55 -0.94
CA TRP A 221 -6.82 -15.59 -0.66
C TRP A 221 -7.20 -14.54 0.41
N ASN A 222 -8.50 -14.40 0.70
CA ASN A 222 -9.02 -13.46 1.68
C ASN A 222 -9.19 -14.10 3.07
N CYS A 223 -9.03 -15.42 3.20
CA CYS A 223 -9.16 -16.14 4.46
C CYS A 223 -7.81 -16.61 5.02
N VAL A 224 -7.75 -16.72 6.34
CA VAL A 224 -6.61 -17.27 7.08
C VAL A 224 -7.08 -18.51 7.84
N ILE A 225 -6.37 -19.63 7.69
CA ILE A 225 -6.70 -20.88 8.41
C ILE A 225 -6.44 -20.68 9.90
N CYS A 226 -7.44 -20.93 10.74
CA CYS A 226 -7.38 -20.74 12.19
C CYS A 226 -7.56 -22.05 12.96
N ALA A 227 -8.34 -22.99 12.41
CA ALA A 227 -8.57 -24.29 13.04
C ALA A 227 -8.93 -25.36 12.01
N LEU A 228 -8.73 -26.62 12.39
CA LEU A 228 -9.14 -27.80 11.64
C LEU A 228 -9.94 -28.74 12.55
N ARG A 229 -10.86 -29.50 11.98
CA ARG A 229 -11.62 -30.56 12.66
C ARG A 229 -11.49 -31.84 11.85
N ILE A 230 -10.95 -32.88 12.47
CA ILE A 230 -10.67 -34.17 11.84
C ILE A 230 -11.66 -35.20 12.37
N GLU A 231 -12.39 -35.84 11.47
CA GLU A 231 -13.34 -36.91 11.80
C GLU A 231 -12.74 -38.28 11.55
N VAL A 232 -12.85 -39.15 12.56
CA VAL A 232 -12.43 -40.54 12.47
C VAL A 232 -13.45 -41.47 13.13
N THR A 233 -13.50 -42.70 12.64
CA THR A 233 -14.26 -43.81 13.23
C THR A 233 -13.33 -44.75 13.98
N PRO A 234 -13.83 -45.52 14.97
CA PRO A 234 -13.02 -46.48 15.72
C PRO A 234 -12.40 -47.56 14.81
N ASP A 235 -13.16 -48.01 13.81
CA ASP A 235 -12.67 -48.96 12.82
C ASP A 235 -11.66 -48.28 11.89
N LYS A 236 -10.47 -48.89 11.76
CA LYS A 236 -9.40 -48.43 10.85
C LYS A 236 -8.97 -46.98 11.11
N CYS A 237 -9.01 -46.52 12.35
CA CYS A 237 -8.54 -45.19 12.74
C CYS A 237 -7.00 -45.07 12.66
N PRO A 238 -6.43 -43.95 12.15
CA PRO A 238 -5.04 -43.62 12.37
C PRO A 238 -4.71 -43.55 13.88
N THR A 239 -3.49 -43.89 14.27
CA THR A 239 -3.04 -43.83 15.67
C THR A 239 -2.94 -42.39 16.15
N SER A 240 -2.36 -41.50 15.33
CA SER A 240 -2.16 -40.10 15.70
C SER A 240 -1.99 -39.22 14.47
N VAL A 241 -2.24 -37.93 14.62
CA VAL A 241 -1.89 -36.90 13.64
C VAL A 241 -0.93 -35.90 14.24
N THR A 242 0.04 -35.43 13.46
CA THR A 242 0.98 -34.38 13.86
C THR A 242 0.73 -33.15 12.99
N VAL A 243 0.53 -32.00 13.64
CA VAL A 243 0.27 -30.70 12.99
C VAL A 243 1.17 -29.65 13.65
N PHE A 244 2.01 -28.96 12.88
CA PHE A 244 3.01 -28.00 13.40
C PHE A 244 3.84 -28.55 14.57
N GLY A 245 4.25 -29.82 14.49
CA GLY A 245 5.03 -30.50 15.54
C GLY A 245 4.23 -30.96 16.77
N LYS A 246 2.94 -30.60 16.88
CA LYS A 246 2.06 -31.08 17.95
C LYS A 246 1.40 -32.39 17.55
N LYS A 247 1.62 -33.45 18.34
CA LYS A 247 1.03 -34.78 18.14
C LYS A 247 -0.30 -34.90 18.88
N ILE A 248 -1.32 -35.40 18.20
CA ILE A 248 -2.68 -35.63 18.71
C ILE A 248 -3.01 -37.11 18.55
N ASN A 249 -3.41 -37.78 19.63
CA ASN A 249 -3.85 -39.17 19.58
C ASN A 249 -5.28 -39.22 19.04
N LEU A 250 -5.49 -40.02 17.99
CA LEU A 250 -6.78 -40.16 17.30
C LEU A 250 -7.54 -41.43 17.71
N GLN A 251 -6.93 -42.33 18.49
CA GLN A 251 -7.57 -43.55 18.94
C GLN A 251 -8.84 -43.25 19.75
N THR A 252 -9.95 -43.84 19.30
CA THR A 252 -11.28 -43.62 19.89
C THR A 252 -12.10 -44.91 19.89
N LYS A 253 -13.03 -45.04 20.83
CA LYS A 253 -13.99 -46.16 20.91
C LYS A 253 -15.29 -45.89 20.15
N THR A 254 -15.57 -44.64 19.84
CA THR A 254 -16.76 -44.17 19.11
C THR A 254 -16.34 -43.18 18.03
N PRO A 255 -17.13 -42.99 16.97
CA PRO A 255 -16.88 -41.93 16.00
C PRO A 255 -16.70 -40.58 16.70
N ARG A 256 -15.60 -39.87 16.40
CA ARG A 256 -15.24 -38.65 17.11
C ARG A 256 -14.57 -37.63 16.18
N MET A 257 -14.85 -36.38 16.48
CA MET A 257 -14.19 -35.21 15.91
C MET A 257 -13.03 -34.77 16.82
N PHE A 258 -11.88 -34.53 16.21
CA PHE A 258 -10.68 -34.00 16.86
C PHE A 258 -10.40 -32.59 16.36
N ASP A 259 -10.44 -31.63 17.28
CA ASP A 259 -10.26 -30.22 16.97
C ASP A 259 -8.79 -29.81 17.12
N VAL A 260 -8.27 -29.17 16.08
CA VAL A 260 -6.89 -28.65 16.02
C VAL A 260 -6.96 -27.14 15.88
N ARG A 261 -6.62 -26.43 16.95
CA ARG A 261 -6.47 -24.97 16.92
C ARG A 261 -5.06 -24.60 16.48
N LEU A 262 -4.96 -23.62 15.59
CA LEU A 262 -3.71 -22.96 15.26
C LEU A 262 -3.52 -21.74 16.14
N THR A 263 -2.29 -21.55 16.61
CA THR A 263 -1.87 -20.26 17.20
C THR A 263 -1.81 -19.20 16.12
N ARG A 264 -1.90 -17.92 16.51
CA ARG A 264 -1.75 -16.80 15.56
C ARG A 264 -0.47 -16.90 14.73
N LYS A 265 0.65 -17.29 15.35
CA LYS A 265 1.94 -17.51 14.68
C LYS A 265 1.85 -18.64 13.64
N GLN A 266 1.24 -19.78 13.99
CA GLN A 266 1.05 -20.88 13.05
C GLN A 266 0.14 -20.51 11.87
N SER A 267 -0.97 -19.81 12.13
CA SER A 267 -1.88 -19.31 11.09
C SER A 267 -1.23 -18.33 10.11
N ILE A 268 -0.25 -17.53 10.55
CA ILE A 268 0.52 -16.64 9.67
C ILE A 268 1.58 -17.45 8.90
N ASN A 269 2.32 -18.32 9.60
CA ASN A 269 3.43 -19.08 9.02
C ASN A 269 2.99 -20.18 8.05
N CYS A 270 1.74 -20.64 8.13
CA CYS A 270 1.23 -21.70 7.26
C CYS A 270 1.10 -21.26 5.79
N ASN A 271 1.08 -19.95 5.51
CA ASN A 271 1.04 -19.41 4.15
C ASN A 271 0.00 -20.11 3.23
N ASN A 272 -1.25 -20.21 3.72
CA ASN A 272 -2.38 -20.91 3.09
C ASN A 272 -2.30 -22.44 3.02
N GLU A 273 -1.27 -23.08 3.58
CA GLU A 273 -1.08 -24.53 3.49
C GLU A 273 -0.83 -25.16 4.87
N VAL A 274 -1.52 -26.25 5.18
CA VAL A 274 -1.34 -27.00 6.42
C VAL A 274 -1.12 -28.47 6.11
N THR A 275 0.01 -29.02 6.55
CA THR A 275 0.32 -30.44 6.43
C THR A 275 -0.10 -31.21 7.67
N LEU A 276 -0.86 -32.29 7.48
CA LEU A 276 -1.31 -33.22 8.50
C LEU A 276 -0.59 -34.55 8.32
N ASN A 277 0.31 -34.91 9.25
CA ASN A 277 1.06 -36.17 9.17
C ASN A 277 0.39 -37.24 10.04
N PHE A 278 -0.19 -38.24 9.40
CA PHE A 278 -0.88 -39.34 10.07
C PHE A 278 0.05 -40.52 10.28
N ILE A 279 0.06 -41.08 11.49
CA ILE A 279 0.76 -42.31 11.84
C ILE A 279 -0.27 -43.38 12.12
N CYS A 280 -0.07 -44.56 11.52
CA CYS A 280 -0.96 -45.70 11.57
C CYS A 280 -0.16 -46.95 11.97
N ASN A 281 -0.60 -47.63 13.04
CA ASN A 281 0.01 -48.89 13.43
C ASN A 281 -0.46 -50.03 12.51
N ASN A 282 -1.74 -49.95 12.10
CA ASN A 282 -2.40 -50.93 11.26
C ASN A 282 -2.91 -50.23 10.00
N VAL A 283 -2.87 -50.97 8.90
CA VAL A 283 -3.37 -50.55 7.59
C VAL A 283 -4.42 -51.60 7.20
N PRO A 284 -5.58 -51.24 6.63
CA PRO A 284 -5.99 -49.91 6.15
C PRO A 284 -6.29 -48.90 7.26
N ALA A 285 -6.04 -47.61 6.99
CA ALA A 285 -6.39 -46.50 7.85
C ALA A 285 -7.33 -45.51 7.12
N GLN A 286 -8.34 -44.99 7.80
CA GLN A 286 -9.43 -44.20 7.22
C GLN A 286 -9.58 -42.83 7.89
N ILE A 287 -9.74 -41.81 7.05
CA ILE A 287 -10.08 -40.44 7.46
C ILE A 287 -11.43 -40.10 6.82
N TRP A 288 -12.42 -39.74 7.64
CA TRP A 288 -13.77 -39.46 7.15
C TRP A 288 -13.92 -38.04 6.64
N SER A 289 -13.53 -37.05 7.44
CA SER A 289 -13.62 -35.67 7.02
C SER A 289 -12.57 -34.79 7.68
N ILE A 290 -12.19 -33.73 6.98
CA ILE A 290 -11.32 -32.66 7.51
C ILE A 290 -12.00 -31.34 7.17
N LYS A 291 -12.56 -30.69 8.19
CA LYS A 291 -13.20 -29.37 8.06
C LYS A 291 -12.22 -28.29 8.47
N VAL A 292 -12.02 -27.29 7.61
CA VAL A 292 -11.11 -26.18 7.88
C VAL A 292 -11.91 -24.92 8.18
N PHE A 293 -11.51 -24.21 9.24
CA PHE A 293 -12.15 -23.00 9.71
C PHE A 293 -11.15 -21.85 9.69
N GLY A 294 -11.63 -20.67 9.32
CA GLY A 294 -10.81 -19.48 9.21
C GLY A 294 -11.56 -18.19 9.47
N LYS A 295 -10.80 -17.10 9.49
CA LYS A 295 -11.30 -15.71 9.56
C LYS A 295 -10.87 -14.97 8.31
N THR A 296 -11.56 -13.88 7.96
CA THR A 296 -11.06 -12.98 6.92
C THR A 296 -9.74 -12.36 7.38
N LYS A 297 -8.84 -11.99 6.44
CA LYS A 297 -7.59 -11.29 6.78
C LYS A 297 -7.82 -10.03 7.61
N LYS A 298 -8.92 -9.32 7.36
CA LYS A 298 -9.34 -8.15 8.14
C LYS A 298 -9.69 -8.52 9.58
N ASP A 299 -10.57 -9.49 9.78
CA ASP A 299 -11.03 -9.90 11.12
C ASP A 299 -9.93 -10.63 11.92
N PHE A 300 -9.00 -11.28 11.22
CA PHE A 300 -7.81 -11.86 11.81
C PHE A 300 -6.76 -10.80 12.21
N GLY A 301 -6.82 -9.60 11.62
CA GLY A 301 -5.76 -8.59 11.73
C GLY A 301 -4.46 -9.05 11.07
N PHE A 302 -4.56 -9.71 9.92
CA PHE A 302 -3.41 -10.24 9.19
C PHE A 302 -2.43 -9.09 8.86
N PRO A 303 -1.12 -9.30 9.00
CA PRO A 303 -0.16 -8.23 8.76
C PRO A 303 -0.22 -7.82 7.28
N THR A 304 -0.61 -6.57 7.03
CA THR A 304 -0.53 -5.96 5.70
C THR A 304 0.80 -5.25 5.57
N ALA A 305 1.59 -5.60 4.57
CA ALA A 305 2.79 -4.85 4.22
C ALA A 305 2.41 -3.38 4.02
N SER A 306 3.08 -2.48 4.76
CA SER A 306 2.91 -1.04 4.60
C SER A 306 4.15 -0.49 3.90
N TYR A 307 4.01 -0.13 2.64
CA TYR A 307 5.08 0.50 1.89
C TYR A 307 5.23 1.96 2.34
N ARG A 308 6.46 2.40 2.62
CA ARG A 308 6.76 3.82 2.82
C ARG A 308 7.64 4.31 1.69
N PHE A 309 7.28 5.47 1.17
CA PHE A 309 8.06 6.15 0.15
C PHE A 309 9.19 6.91 0.83
N ASN A 310 10.43 6.53 0.56
CA ASN A 310 11.58 7.34 0.94
C ASN A 310 12.05 8.13 -0.30
N GLN A 311 12.20 9.44 -0.14
CA GLN A 311 12.86 10.28 -1.13
C GLN A 311 14.34 9.85 -1.21
N ILE A 312 14.88 9.68 -2.42
CA ILE A 312 16.33 9.48 -2.59
C ILE A 312 17.01 10.74 -2.05
N ILE A 313 17.87 10.55 -1.07
CA ILE A 313 18.60 11.63 -0.44
C ILE A 313 19.76 12.03 -1.35
N THR A 314 19.78 13.27 -1.83
CA THR A 314 20.93 13.79 -2.56
C THR A 314 22.12 13.92 -1.61
N LEU A 315 23.35 13.96 -2.14
CA LEU A 315 24.55 14.13 -1.32
C LEU A 315 24.49 15.38 -0.41
N PRO A 316 24.00 16.56 -0.86
CA PRO A 316 23.80 17.71 0.02
C PRO A 316 22.82 17.44 1.17
N GLU A 317 21.68 16.79 0.90
CA GLU A 317 20.68 16.48 1.92
C GLU A 317 21.21 15.44 2.92
N GLN A 318 22.00 14.47 2.44
CA GLN A 318 22.66 13.47 3.27
C GLN A 318 23.69 14.11 4.18
N LEU A 319 24.45 15.08 3.67
CA LEU A 319 25.40 15.86 4.46
C LEU A 319 24.66 16.66 5.54
N VAL A 320 23.58 17.35 5.21
CA VAL A 320 22.77 18.11 6.19
C VAL A 320 22.15 17.19 7.24
N ALA A 321 21.55 16.06 6.84
CA ALA A 321 20.97 15.09 7.77
C ALA A 321 22.02 14.47 8.71
N SER A 322 23.22 14.18 8.18
CA SER A 322 24.36 13.65 8.95
C SER A 322 24.93 14.70 9.89
N PHE A 323 24.95 15.97 9.47
CA PHE A 323 25.35 17.11 10.29
C PHE A 323 24.39 17.37 11.45
N ILE A 324 23.07 17.29 11.21
CA ILE A 324 22.06 17.43 12.27
C ILE A 324 22.19 16.28 13.29
N SER A 325 22.37 15.04 12.81
CA SER A 325 22.55 13.86 13.66
C SER A 325 23.86 13.92 14.46
N THR A 326 24.92 14.30 13.76
CA THR A 326 26.09 15.09 14.20
C THR A 326 25.96 15.84 15.51
N CYS A 327 25.34 17.00 15.37
CA CYS A 327 25.11 18.00 16.39
C CYS A 327 24.24 17.46 17.53
N TYR A 328 23.21 16.66 17.24
CA TYR A 328 22.40 15.99 18.26
C TYR A 328 23.26 15.14 19.19
N ARG A 329 24.11 14.26 18.64
CA ARG A 329 24.98 13.38 19.45
C ARG A 329 25.99 14.19 20.25
N LEU A 330 26.59 15.22 19.65
CA LEU A 330 27.55 16.09 20.33
C LEU A 330 26.89 16.88 21.46
N HIS A 331 25.69 17.42 21.26
CA HIS A 331 24.96 18.15 22.29
C HIS A 331 24.56 17.22 23.44
N TYR A 332 24.07 16.01 23.12
CA TYR A 332 23.73 14.98 24.08
C TYR A 332 24.91 14.63 25.00
N CYS A 333 26.11 14.42 24.42
CA CYS A 333 27.30 14.06 25.17
C CYS A 333 27.90 15.22 25.97
N THR A 334 27.84 16.46 25.46
CA THR A 334 28.56 17.59 26.05
C THR A 334 27.71 18.46 26.97
N LYS A 335 26.37 18.41 26.88
CA LYS A 335 25.41 19.24 27.65
C LYS A 335 25.79 20.73 27.72
N ARG A 336 26.48 21.24 26.69
CA ARG A 336 27.02 22.61 26.68
C ARG A 336 25.92 23.62 26.32
N LYS A 337 25.78 24.67 27.14
CA LYS A 337 24.90 25.84 26.93
C LYS A 337 25.25 26.71 25.69
N ARG A 338 26.30 26.38 24.93
CA ARG A 338 26.87 27.25 23.87
C ARG A 338 26.33 26.96 22.46
N MET A 339 25.28 26.15 22.33
CA MET A 339 24.77 25.69 21.03
C MET A 339 23.36 26.21 20.74
N ASP A 340 23.04 27.43 21.16
CA ASP A 340 21.71 28.05 20.95
C ASP A 340 21.36 28.18 19.46
N TRP A 341 22.36 28.25 18.58
CA TRP A 341 22.17 28.26 17.12
C TRP A 341 21.58 26.95 16.58
N LEU A 342 21.73 25.82 17.28
CA LEU A 342 21.12 24.54 16.88
C LEU A 342 19.60 24.60 16.91
N LEU A 343 19.03 25.41 17.81
CA LEU A 343 17.59 25.59 17.88
C LEU A 343 17.09 26.27 16.60
N SER A 344 17.76 27.34 16.16
CA SER A 344 17.43 28.03 14.91
C SER A 344 17.56 27.12 13.69
N VAL A 345 18.62 26.29 13.64
CA VAL A 345 18.81 25.29 12.57
C VAL A 345 17.69 24.26 12.57
N ALA A 346 17.33 23.72 13.73
CA ALA A 346 16.22 22.78 13.84
C ALA A 346 14.91 23.44 13.40
N LEU A 347 14.64 24.68 13.80
CA LEU A 347 13.42 25.40 13.40
C LEU A 347 13.34 25.64 11.89
N ASN A 348 14.44 26.03 11.24
CA ASN A 348 14.47 26.24 9.79
C ASN A 348 14.17 24.95 9.00
N PHE A 349 14.75 23.82 9.41
CA PHE A 349 14.54 22.54 8.73
C PHE A 349 13.26 21.81 9.15
N THR A 350 12.57 22.28 10.19
CA THR A 350 11.22 21.83 10.57
C THR A 350 10.12 22.76 10.07
N ALA A 351 10.49 23.82 9.35
CA ALA A 351 9.56 24.82 8.88
C ALA A 351 8.57 24.19 7.87
N PRO A 352 7.32 24.68 7.81
CA PRO A 352 6.27 24.08 6.98
C PRO A 352 6.55 24.15 5.47
N ASP A 353 7.39 25.09 5.07
CA ASP A 353 7.89 25.34 3.72
C ASP A 353 9.09 24.45 3.34
N PHE A 354 9.65 23.71 4.29
CA PHE A 354 10.76 22.79 4.05
C PHE A 354 10.26 21.37 3.73
N GLU A 355 10.39 20.96 2.47
CA GLU A 355 9.70 19.77 1.92
C GLU A 355 10.47 18.44 2.10
N HIS A 356 11.76 18.45 2.45
CA HIS A 356 12.55 17.22 2.47
C HIS A 356 12.34 16.38 3.74
N VAL A 357 11.67 15.23 3.59
CA VAL A 357 11.19 14.38 4.70
C VAL A 357 12.30 13.91 5.64
N THR A 358 13.43 13.42 5.13
CA THR A 358 14.50 12.85 5.99
C THR A 358 15.20 13.93 6.81
N VAL A 359 15.59 15.04 6.19
CA VAL A 359 16.19 16.20 6.86
C VAL A 359 15.21 16.80 7.88
N ASN A 360 13.93 16.97 7.49
CA ASN A 360 12.87 17.43 8.40
C ASN A 360 12.72 16.51 9.61
N HIS A 361 12.70 15.19 9.39
CA HIS A 361 12.60 14.21 10.48
C HIS A 361 13.80 14.27 11.44
N ARG A 362 15.03 14.39 10.91
CA ARG A 362 16.23 14.57 11.75
C ARG A 362 16.19 15.90 12.52
N ALA A 363 15.70 16.97 11.89
CA ALA A 363 15.53 18.27 12.51
C ALA A 363 14.45 18.24 13.62
N LEU A 364 13.35 17.49 13.43
CA LEU A 364 12.33 17.29 14.45
C LEU A 364 12.87 16.55 15.68
N ILE A 365 13.71 15.53 15.48
CA ILE A 365 14.38 14.82 16.57
C ILE A 365 15.29 15.78 17.34
N LEU A 366 16.08 16.59 16.63
CA LEU A 366 16.93 17.61 17.25
C LEU A 366 16.10 18.66 18.00
N LEU A 367 15.04 19.20 17.40
CA LEU A 367 14.15 20.19 18.03
C LEU A 367 13.52 19.63 19.31
N ARG A 368 13.06 18.38 19.27
CA ARG A 368 12.50 17.67 20.43
C ARG A 368 13.53 17.51 21.55
N HIS A 369 14.78 17.26 21.19
CA HIS A 369 15.87 17.13 22.16
C HIS A 369 16.27 18.45 22.81
N LEU A 370 16.29 19.53 22.01
CA LEU A 370 16.60 20.89 22.49
C LEU A 370 15.45 21.51 23.30
N SER A 371 14.24 20.95 23.19
CA SER A 371 13.07 21.40 23.93
C SER A 371 13.01 20.73 25.31
N PRO A 372 13.01 21.48 26.42
CA PRO A 372 13.02 20.93 27.77
C PRO A 372 11.71 20.19 28.12
N THR A 373 10.60 20.58 27.50
CA THR A 373 9.27 20.00 27.74
C THR A 373 8.49 19.83 26.45
N THR A 374 7.47 18.98 26.49
CA THR A 374 6.53 18.82 25.36
C THR A 374 5.80 20.12 25.02
N SER A 375 5.47 20.94 26.01
CA SER A 375 4.84 22.24 25.77
C SER A 375 5.79 23.18 25.03
N SER A 376 7.05 23.29 25.47
CA SER A 376 8.08 24.13 24.84
C SER A 376 8.34 23.73 23.38
N PHE A 377 8.38 22.42 23.09
CA PHE A 377 8.54 21.92 21.73
C PHE A 377 7.41 22.39 20.81
N LEU A 378 6.17 22.30 21.30
CA LEU A 378 5.01 22.68 20.49
C LEU A 378 4.90 24.20 20.34
N GLU A 379 5.20 24.97 21.39
CA GLU A 379 5.24 26.43 21.34
C GLU A 379 6.26 26.95 20.33
N GLN A 380 7.45 26.33 20.26
CA GLN A 380 8.47 26.67 19.28
C GLN A 380 8.02 26.34 17.85
N LYS A 381 7.36 25.20 17.64
CA LYS A 381 6.78 24.83 16.34
C LYS A 381 5.67 25.77 15.91
N ASP A 382 4.82 26.16 16.85
CA ASP A 382 3.72 27.11 16.62
C ASP A 382 4.30 28.49 16.26
N ALA A 383 5.28 28.97 17.02
CA ALA A 383 5.96 30.25 16.75
C ALA A 383 6.62 30.29 15.37
N ALA A 384 7.28 29.21 14.94
CA ALA A 384 7.89 29.12 13.61
C ALA A 384 6.82 29.19 12.49
N LEU A 385 5.75 28.40 12.60
CA LEU A 385 4.61 28.44 11.67
C LEU A 385 4.01 29.85 11.57
N PHE A 386 3.77 30.50 12.71
CA PHE A 386 3.22 31.86 12.75
C PHE A 386 4.19 32.94 12.26
N SER A 387 5.51 32.70 12.35
CA SER A 387 6.54 33.57 11.78
C SER A 387 6.58 33.43 10.26
N SER A 388 6.54 32.20 9.73
CA SER A 388 6.45 31.94 8.29
C SER A 388 5.19 32.58 7.70
N LEU A 389 4.03 32.43 8.35
CA LEU A 389 2.78 33.11 7.95
C LEU A 389 2.92 34.64 7.90
N SER A 390 3.57 35.23 8.91
CA SER A 390 3.78 36.69 8.95
C SER A 390 4.75 37.18 7.89
N ASN A 391 5.76 36.39 7.53
CA ASN A 391 6.71 36.72 6.47
C ASN A 391 6.04 36.65 5.09
N HIS A 392 5.25 35.60 4.85
CA HIS A 392 4.47 35.45 3.62
C HIS A 392 3.39 36.53 3.44
N ARG A 393 2.76 37.00 4.53
CA ARG A 393 1.85 38.16 4.48
C ARG A 393 2.53 39.42 3.91
N LYS A 394 3.80 39.66 4.22
CA LYS A 394 4.57 40.81 3.71
C LYS A 394 4.97 40.63 2.25
N ALA A 395 5.12 39.39 1.78
CA ALA A 395 5.47 39.05 0.40
C ALA A 395 4.27 39.02 -0.57
N GLY A 396 3.03 39.14 -0.07
CA GLY A 396 1.81 39.14 -0.89
C GLY A 396 1.39 37.77 -1.43
N THR A 397 2.13 36.70 -1.12
CA THR A 397 1.84 35.33 -1.57
C THR A 397 1.83 34.38 -0.37
N LEU A 398 0.72 33.66 -0.18
CA LEU A 398 0.59 32.64 0.86
C LEU A 398 0.71 31.26 0.20
N GLN A 399 1.73 30.49 0.57
CA GLN A 399 1.88 29.12 0.08
C GLN A 399 0.77 28.21 0.63
N LEU A 400 0.21 27.36 -0.24
CA LEU A 400 -0.86 26.43 0.14
C LEU A 400 -0.40 25.38 1.16
N SER A 401 0.87 24.95 1.09
CA SER A 401 1.50 24.07 2.09
C SER A 401 1.47 24.69 3.50
N LEU A 402 1.80 25.99 3.58
CA LEU A 402 1.78 26.77 4.81
C LEU A 402 0.34 26.94 5.34
N PHE A 403 -0.64 27.13 4.45
CA PHE A 403 -2.06 27.20 4.82
C PHE A 403 -2.60 25.86 5.34
N ASN A 404 -2.26 24.75 4.69
CA ASN A 404 -2.64 23.40 5.11
C ASN A 404 -1.99 23.01 6.44
N ALA A 405 -0.70 23.36 6.61
CA ALA A 405 0.00 23.21 7.88
C ALA A 405 -0.67 24.04 8.99
N PHE A 406 -1.07 25.28 8.67
CA PHE A 406 -1.83 26.13 9.58
C PHE A 406 -3.18 25.54 9.96
N ALA A 407 -3.98 25.07 9.00
CA ALA A 407 -5.29 24.47 9.26
C ALA A 407 -5.18 23.21 10.13
N THR A 408 -4.21 22.34 9.83
CA THR A 408 -3.93 21.13 10.61
C THR A 408 -3.52 21.48 12.03
N GLN A 409 -2.63 22.46 12.18
CA GLN A 409 -2.16 22.90 13.49
C GLN A 409 -3.25 23.61 14.29
N LEU A 410 -4.09 24.42 13.64
CA LEU A 410 -5.26 25.06 14.23
C LEU A 410 -6.20 24.02 14.84
N LYS A 411 -6.51 22.95 14.11
CA LYS A 411 -7.33 21.83 14.59
C LYS A 411 -6.73 21.17 15.84
N VAL A 412 -5.42 20.92 15.86
CA VAL A 412 -4.73 20.31 17.02
C VAL A 412 -4.73 21.26 18.23
N ILE A 413 -4.51 22.55 17.99
CA ILE A 413 -4.48 23.57 19.04
C ILE A 413 -5.87 23.76 19.65
N THR A 414 -6.94 23.82 18.83
CA THR A 414 -8.31 24.00 19.31
C THR A 414 -8.89 22.77 20.01
N LEU A 415 -8.44 21.56 19.66
CA LEU A 415 -8.92 20.33 20.31
C LEU A 415 -8.15 19.99 21.59
N HIS A 416 -6.84 20.30 21.66
CA HIS A 416 -5.98 19.78 22.71
C HIS A 416 -5.21 20.85 23.51
N ARG A 417 -5.12 22.11 23.03
CA ARG A 417 -4.27 23.17 23.62
C ARG A 417 -4.94 24.55 23.60
N VAL A 418 -6.21 24.60 23.97
CA VAL A 418 -7.09 25.79 23.91
C VAL A 418 -6.57 26.97 24.74
N THR A 419 -5.92 26.72 25.87
CA THR A 419 -5.32 27.77 26.72
C THR A 419 -4.13 28.45 26.05
N SER A 420 -3.26 27.68 25.39
CA SER A 420 -2.12 28.21 24.62
C SER A 420 -2.60 29.04 23.41
N PHE A 421 -3.69 28.60 22.75
CA PHE A 421 -4.33 29.35 21.66
C PHE A 421 -4.76 30.76 22.09
N HIS A 422 -5.49 30.85 23.20
CA HIS A 422 -5.98 32.12 23.72
C HIS A 422 -4.83 33.06 24.14
N GLN A 423 -3.72 32.52 24.64
CA GLN A 423 -2.53 33.31 24.97
C GLN A 423 -1.79 33.83 23.74
N LEU A 424 -1.73 33.04 22.66
CA LEU A 424 -1.11 33.42 21.40
C LEU A 424 -1.93 34.49 20.65
N ILE A 425 -3.26 34.40 20.69
CA ILE A 425 -4.16 35.42 20.13
C ILE A 425 -4.11 36.73 20.93
N LYS A 426 -4.01 36.67 22.27
CA LYS A 426 -3.95 37.90 23.08
C LYS A 426 -2.62 38.66 22.99
N LYS A 427 -1.54 38.03 22.52
CA LYS A 427 -0.19 38.61 22.43
C LYS A 427 0.13 39.26 21.07
N ARG A 428 -0.75 39.15 20.08
CA ARG A 428 -0.63 39.74 18.75
C ARG A 428 -1.87 40.55 18.43
#